data_AF-A0A5W6HT95-F1
#
_entry.id   AF-A0A5W6HT95-F1
#
_cell.length_a   1.000
_cell.length_b   1.000
_cell.length_c   1.000
_cell.angle_alpha   90.00
_cell.angle_beta   90.00
_cell.angle_gamma   90.00
#
_symmetry.space_group_name_H-M   'P 1'
#
loop_
_entity.id
_entity.type
_entity.pdbx_description
1 polymer ?
#
loop_
_entity_poly.entity_id
_entity_poly.type
_entity_poly.pdbx_seq_one_letter_code
_entity_poly.pdbx_strand_id
1 'polypeptide(L)'
;IQPGIYYDIPNEAYHAGPGVSKSQLDDIADTPAIYLWRKNAPVDTEKTKTLDTGTAFHCRVLEPEEFSKRFIIAPEFNRRTSAGKEEEKTFLEECARTGRTVLTAEEGRKIELMYQSVMALTECIAGEVDQ
;
A
#
# COMPACT_ATOMS: atom_id res chain seq x y z
N ILE A 1 -7.17 15.61 -18.66
CA ILE A 1 -8.39 15.05 -18.03
C ILE A 1 -9.45 16.14 -18.08
N GLN A 2 -10.64 15.84 -18.61
CA GLN A 2 -11.76 16.80 -18.64
C GLN A 2 -12.52 16.71 -17.31
N PRO A 3 -13.25 17.75 -16.88
CA PRO A 3 -14.13 17.63 -15.71
C PRO A 3 -15.16 16.50 -15.92
N GLY A 4 -15.25 15.58 -14.97
CA GLY A 4 -16.15 14.43 -15.04
C GLY A 4 -15.89 13.41 -13.92
N ILE A 5 -16.81 12.45 -13.77
CA ILE A 5 -16.65 11.30 -12.87
C ILE A 5 -16.06 10.15 -13.68
N TYR A 6 -14.98 9.57 -13.17
CA TYR A 6 -14.28 8.46 -13.80
C TYR A 6 -14.20 7.31 -12.80
N TYR A 7 -14.67 6.13 -13.19
CA TYR A 7 -14.79 4.99 -12.28
C TYR A 7 -13.56 4.07 -12.29
N ASP A 8 -12.87 3.95 -13.44
CA ASP A 8 -11.79 2.97 -13.63
C ASP A 8 -10.42 3.62 -13.87
N ILE A 9 -10.09 4.67 -13.11
CA ILE A 9 -8.76 5.28 -13.17
C ILE A 9 -7.82 4.53 -12.23
N PRO A 10 -6.70 3.96 -12.72
CA PRO A 10 -5.68 3.37 -11.85
C PRO A 10 -5.16 4.40 -10.84
N ASN A 11 -4.89 3.96 -9.61
CA ASN A 11 -4.48 4.85 -8.51
C ASN A 11 -3.28 5.75 -8.87
N GLU A 12 -2.29 5.23 -9.59
CA GLU A 12 -1.15 6.00 -10.08
C GLU A 12 -1.57 7.12 -11.04
N ALA A 13 -2.45 6.82 -12.00
CA ALA A 13 -2.98 7.80 -12.93
C ALA A 13 -3.87 8.86 -12.24
N TYR A 14 -4.58 8.48 -11.17
CA TYR A 14 -5.35 9.40 -10.35
C TYR A 14 -4.44 10.43 -9.67
N HIS A 15 -3.35 9.99 -9.05
CA HIS A 15 -2.40 10.87 -8.38
C HIS A 15 -1.48 11.65 -9.33
N ALA A 16 -1.25 11.17 -10.55
CA ALA A 16 -0.48 11.86 -11.58
C ALA A 16 -1.28 12.95 -12.32
N GLY A 17 -2.59 13.04 -12.07
CA GLY A 17 -3.46 14.05 -12.69
C GLY A 17 -3.04 15.49 -12.33
N PRO A 18 -3.52 16.50 -13.08
CA PRO A 18 -3.18 17.91 -12.83
C PRO A 18 -3.88 18.51 -11.60
N GLY A 19 -4.71 17.71 -10.91
CA GLY A 19 -5.46 18.16 -9.74
C GLY A 19 -4.55 18.41 -8.54
N VAL A 20 -5.04 19.25 -7.61
CA VAL A 20 -4.36 19.49 -6.33
C VAL A 20 -4.98 18.58 -5.27
N SER A 21 -4.17 17.74 -4.64
CA SER A 21 -4.61 16.83 -3.58
C SER A 21 -4.85 17.56 -2.26
N LYS A 22 -5.56 16.92 -1.33
CA LYS A 22 -5.75 17.46 0.03
C LYS A 22 -4.43 17.75 0.75
N SER A 23 -3.45 16.84 0.67
CA SER A 23 -2.14 17.07 1.29
C SER A 23 -1.38 18.23 0.67
N GLN A 24 -1.51 18.44 -0.64
CA GLN A 24 -0.95 19.62 -1.30
C GLN A 24 -1.65 20.91 -0.86
N LEU A 25 -2.97 20.89 -0.63
CA LEU A 25 -3.69 22.03 -0.06
C LEU A 25 -3.25 22.33 1.38
N ASP A 26 -2.98 21.30 2.19
CA ASP A 26 -2.43 21.49 3.53
C ASP A 26 -1.05 22.17 3.48
N ASP A 27 -0.18 21.77 2.54
CA ASP A 27 1.12 22.40 2.33
C ASP A 27 0.98 23.87 1.91
N ILE A 28 0.02 24.18 1.04
CA ILE A 28 -0.29 25.56 0.62
C ILE A 28 -0.81 26.38 1.80
N ALA A 29 -1.68 25.80 2.62
CA ALA A 29 -2.28 26.45 3.78
C ALA A 29 -1.24 26.77 4.86
N ASP A 30 -0.27 25.88 5.08
CA ASP A 30 0.84 26.10 6.02
C ASP A 30 1.83 27.15 5.47
N THR A 31 2.43 26.88 4.31
CA THR A 31 3.29 27.84 3.63
C THR A 31 3.35 27.51 2.13
N PRO A 32 2.87 28.38 1.23
CA PRO A 32 2.82 28.11 -0.21
C PRO A 32 4.16 27.69 -0.85
N ALA A 33 5.29 28.15 -0.29
CA ALA A 33 6.62 27.74 -0.75
C ALA A 33 6.93 26.26 -0.48
N ILE A 34 6.34 25.65 0.56
CA ILE A 34 6.53 24.22 0.89
C ILE A 34 5.93 23.34 -0.20
N TYR A 35 4.74 23.68 -0.71
CA TYR A 35 4.13 22.94 -1.83
C TYR A 35 5.05 22.92 -3.06
N LEU A 36 5.60 24.09 -3.44
CA LEU A 36 6.53 24.18 -4.55
C LEU A 36 7.83 23.40 -4.27
N TRP A 37 8.36 23.50 -3.06
CA TRP A 37 9.56 22.77 -2.68
C TRP A 37 9.33 21.25 -2.73
N ARG A 38 8.28 20.72 -2.09
CA ARG A 38 7.95 19.28 -2.10
C ARG A 38 7.71 18.74 -3.50
N LYS A 39 7.12 19.53 -4.40
CA LYS A 39 6.86 19.13 -5.78
C LYS A 39 8.14 18.98 -6.62
N ASN A 40 9.17 19.78 -6.32
CA ASN A 40 10.38 19.86 -7.15
C ASN A 40 11.62 19.24 -6.49
N ALA A 41 11.62 19.06 -5.17
CA ALA A 41 12.74 18.48 -4.44
C ALA A 41 12.87 16.98 -4.72
N PRO A 42 14.09 16.44 -4.83
CA PRO A 42 14.31 15.01 -4.98
C PRO A 42 13.83 14.26 -3.73
N VAL A 43 13.13 13.15 -3.94
CA VAL A 43 12.66 12.27 -2.87
C VAL A 43 13.46 10.97 -2.89
N ASP A 44 13.91 10.55 -1.71
CA ASP A 44 14.51 9.24 -1.49
C ASP A 44 13.41 8.17 -1.41
N THR A 45 13.19 7.45 -2.51
CA THR A 45 12.16 6.41 -2.63
C THR A 45 12.49 5.15 -1.85
N GLU A 46 13.73 4.96 -1.38
CA GLU A 46 14.09 3.77 -0.60
C GLU A 46 13.63 3.87 0.87
N LYS A 47 13.47 5.08 1.40
CA LYS A 47 13.05 5.34 2.79
C LYS A 47 11.54 5.27 3.02
N THR A 48 10.74 5.10 1.97
CA THR A 48 9.27 5.10 2.09
C THR A 48 8.67 3.74 2.47
N LYS A 49 9.50 2.73 2.74
CA LYS A 49 9.08 1.35 3.09
C LYS A 49 8.06 1.24 4.24
N THR A 50 8.10 2.12 5.24
CA THR A 50 7.09 2.10 6.33
C THR A 50 5.68 2.43 5.82
N LEU A 51 5.54 3.13 4.68
CA LEU A 51 4.25 3.38 4.04
C LEU A 51 3.65 2.10 3.43
N ASP A 52 4.45 1.05 3.20
CA ASP A 52 4.00 -0.16 2.52
C ASP A 52 3.00 -0.96 3.36
N THR A 53 3.17 -1.03 4.70
CA THR A 53 2.20 -1.72 5.58
C THR A 53 0.85 -1.02 5.61
N GLY A 54 0.84 0.32 5.69
CA GLY A 54 -0.41 1.10 5.68
C GLY A 54 -1.11 1.00 4.33
N THR A 55 -0.35 1.10 3.23
CA THR A 55 -0.86 0.93 1.87
C THR A 55 -1.41 -0.47 1.65
N ALA A 56 -0.72 -1.50 2.13
CA ALA A 56 -1.16 -2.88 2.09
C ALA A 56 -2.46 -3.08 2.87
N PHE A 57 -2.58 -2.53 4.09
CA PHE A 57 -3.81 -2.59 4.86
C PHE A 57 -4.98 -1.89 4.15
N HIS A 58 -4.76 -0.69 3.59
CA HIS A 58 -5.77 0.02 2.79
C HIS A 58 -6.25 -0.84 1.62
N CYS A 59 -5.32 -1.42 0.87
CA CYS A 59 -5.65 -2.30 -0.25
C CYS A 59 -6.40 -3.55 0.23
N ARG A 60 -6.00 -4.16 1.35
CA ARG A 60 -6.66 -5.35 1.91
C ARG A 60 -8.12 -5.09 2.27
N VAL A 61 -8.43 -3.89 2.79
CA VAL A 61 -9.79 -3.49 3.21
C VAL A 61 -10.64 -3.03 2.03
N LEU A 62 -10.10 -2.20 1.13
CA LEU A 62 -10.88 -1.53 0.08
C LEU A 62 -10.89 -2.30 -1.25
N GLU A 63 -9.81 -3.03 -1.54
CA GLU A 63 -9.58 -3.72 -2.82
C GLU A 63 -9.04 -5.15 -2.57
N PRO A 64 -9.77 -6.04 -1.87
CA PRO A 64 -9.26 -7.34 -1.44
C PRO A 64 -8.76 -8.22 -2.60
N GLU A 65 -9.39 -8.13 -3.77
CA GLU A 65 -9.01 -8.85 -4.99
C GLU A 65 -7.68 -8.35 -5.60
N GLU A 66 -7.30 -7.11 -5.33
CA GLU A 66 -6.05 -6.51 -5.80
C GLU A 66 -4.88 -6.76 -4.84
N PHE A 67 -5.17 -7.08 -3.57
CA PHE A 67 -4.16 -7.26 -2.55
C PHE A 67 -3.12 -8.33 -2.94
N SER A 68 -3.58 -9.50 -3.40
CA SER A 68 -2.68 -10.60 -3.81
C SER A 68 -1.89 -10.30 -5.11
N LYS A 69 -2.37 -9.34 -5.91
CA LYS A 69 -1.72 -8.89 -7.14
C LYS A 69 -0.65 -7.83 -6.88
N ARG A 70 -0.74 -7.09 -5.78
CA ARG A 70 0.19 -6.00 -5.43
C ARG A 70 1.16 -6.36 -4.31
N PHE A 71 0.77 -7.27 -3.41
CA PHE A 71 1.53 -7.63 -2.22
C PHE A 71 1.79 -9.14 -2.13
N ILE A 72 2.95 -9.49 -1.57
CA ILE A 72 3.33 -10.87 -1.24
C ILE A 72 3.69 -10.90 0.24
N ILE A 73 3.10 -11.83 1.00
CA ILE A 73 3.48 -12.06 2.39
C ILE A 73 4.60 -13.11 2.40
N ALA A 74 5.77 -12.71 2.87
CA ALA A 74 6.92 -13.59 3.03
C ALA A 74 6.62 -14.67 4.10
N PRO A 75 7.07 -15.93 3.89
CA PRO A 75 7.03 -16.93 4.93
C PRO A 75 8.00 -16.57 6.06
N GLU A 76 7.87 -17.25 7.21
CA GLU A 76 8.85 -17.11 8.29
C GLU A 76 10.15 -17.84 7.94
N PHE A 77 11.27 -17.11 7.92
CA PHE A 77 12.59 -17.67 7.64
C PHE A 77 13.40 -17.88 8.92
N ASN A 78 14.07 -19.03 9.04
CA ASN A 78 15.00 -19.27 10.14
C ASN A 78 16.38 -18.65 9.87
N ARG A 79 16.49 -17.36 10.19
CA ARG A 79 17.73 -16.56 10.04
C ARG A 79 18.90 -17.01 10.92
N ARG A 80 18.73 -17.99 11.82
CA ARG A 80 19.83 -18.53 12.65
C ARG A 80 20.68 -19.54 11.88
N THR A 81 20.16 -20.11 10.81
CA THR A 81 20.86 -21.10 9.97
C THR A 81 21.37 -20.47 8.69
N SER A 82 22.44 -21.03 8.11
CA SER A 82 22.90 -20.62 6.78
C SER A 82 21.86 -20.92 5.70
N ALA A 83 21.20 -22.08 5.79
CA ALA A 83 20.13 -22.48 4.88
C ALA A 83 18.96 -21.48 4.89
N GLY A 84 18.45 -21.10 6.06
CA GLY A 84 17.31 -20.17 6.15
C GLY A 84 17.62 -18.74 5.69
N LYS A 85 18.89 -18.31 5.74
CA LYS A 85 19.32 -17.04 5.11
C LYS A 85 19.37 -17.14 3.59
N GLU A 86 19.78 -18.29 3.06
CA GLU A 86 19.81 -18.53 1.62
C GLU A 86 18.39 -18.65 1.04
N GLU A 87 17.48 -19.32 1.77
CA GLU A 87 16.06 -19.38 1.44
C GLU A 87 15.42 -17.98 1.39
N GLU A 88 15.67 -17.14 2.40
CA GLU A 88 15.19 -15.76 2.42
C GLU A 88 15.72 -14.96 1.23
N LYS A 89 17.02 -15.08 0.94
CA LYS A 89 17.64 -14.39 -0.20
C LYS A 89 17.04 -14.85 -1.53
N THR A 90 16.90 -16.16 -1.72
CA THR A 90 16.30 -16.75 -2.93
C THR A 90 14.86 -16.26 -3.11
N PHE A 91 14.07 -16.25 -2.03
CA PHE A 91 12.70 -15.77 -2.06
C PHE A 91 12.61 -14.28 -2.45
N LEU A 92 13.47 -13.43 -1.88
CA LEU A 92 13.49 -12.00 -2.21
C LEU A 92 13.90 -11.76 -3.67
N GLU A 93 14.85 -12.55 -4.20
CA GLU A 93 15.27 -12.50 -5.61
C GLU A 93 14.14 -12.92 -6.56
N GLU A 94 13.39 -13.97 -6.23
CA GLU A 94 12.20 -14.41 -6.98
C GLU A 94 11.09 -13.34 -6.96
N CYS A 95 10.82 -12.76 -5.78
CA CYS A 95 9.81 -11.73 -5.62
C CYS A 95 10.17 -10.43 -6.35
N ALA A 96 11.46 -10.05 -6.39
CA ALA A 96 11.93 -8.86 -7.11
C ALA A 96 11.55 -8.89 -8.60
N ARG A 97 11.43 -10.09 -9.20
CA ARG A 97 11.01 -10.26 -10.60
C ARG A 97 9.52 -10.05 -10.83
N THR A 98 8.71 -10.02 -9.78
CA THR A 98 7.25 -9.92 -9.87
C THR A 98 6.74 -8.48 -9.87
N GLY A 99 7.58 -7.51 -9.45
CA GLY A 99 7.16 -6.11 -9.28
C GLY A 99 6.17 -5.88 -8.12
N ARG A 100 5.92 -6.89 -7.28
CA ARG A 100 5.05 -6.82 -6.10
C ARG A 100 5.85 -6.42 -4.86
N THR A 101 5.18 -5.73 -3.94
CA THR A 101 5.77 -5.35 -2.66
C THR A 101 5.75 -6.55 -1.71
N VAL A 102 6.92 -6.89 -1.15
CA VAL A 102 7.05 -7.99 -0.19
C VAL A 102 6.86 -7.45 1.22
N LEU A 103 5.90 -8.03 1.93
CA LEU A 103 5.64 -7.81 3.35
C LEU A 103 6.26 -8.95 4.14
N THR A 104 6.77 -8.67 5.33
CA THR A 104 7.22 -9.70 6.27
C THR A 104 6.04 -10.51 6.80
N ALA A 105 6.32 -11.72 7.32
CA ALA A 105 5.31 -12.54 7.99
C ALA A 105 4.61 -11.80 9.14
N GLU A 106 5.37 -10.98 9.90
CA GLU A 106 4.83 -10.18 11.00
C GLU A 106 3.89 -9.07 10.51
N GLU A 107 4.27 -8.34 9.45
CA GLU A 107 3.42 -7.31 8.84
C GLU A 107 2.13 -7.93 8.28
N GLY A 108 2.24 -9.04 7.55
CA GLY A 108 1.09 -9.77 7.01
C GLY A 108 0.12 -10.22 8.12
N ARG A 109 0.64 -10.77 9.22
CA ARG A 109 -0.16 -11.14 10.38
C ARG A 109 -0.87 -9.93 11.00
N LYS A 110 -0.17 -8.80 11.15
CA LYS A 110 -0.76 -7.57 11.71
C LYS A 110 -1.87 -7.04 10.80
N ILE A 111 -1.66 -7.00 9.49
CA ILE A 111 -2.64 -6.56 8.50
C ILE A 111 -3.91 -7.41 8.58
N GLU A 112 -3.78 -8.73 8.65
CA GLU A 112 -4.95 -9.61 8.71
C GLU A 112 -5.71 -9.46 10.03
N LEU A 113 -5.02 -9.31 11.17
CA LEU A 113 -5.68 -9.02 12.45
C LEU A 113 -6.46 -7.70 12.42
N MET A 114 -5.88 -6.65 11.82
CA MET A 114 -6.56 -5.37 11.64
C MET A 114 -7.76 -5.51 10.72
N TYR A 115 -7.64 -6.25 9.61
CA TYR A 115 -8.72 -6.50 8.66
C TYR A 115 -9.89 -7.23 9.33
N GLN A 116 -9.61 -8.31 10.06
CA GLN A 116 -10.62 -9.06 10.81
C GLN A 116 -11.29 -8.18 11.88
N SER A 117 -10.54 -7.28 12.53
CA SER A 117 -11.11 -6.32 13.48
C SER A 117 -12.08 -5.34 12.82
N VAL A 118 -11.80 -4.88 11.59
CA VAL A 118 -12.72 -4.03 10.82
C VAL A 118 -13.97 -4.81 10.43
N MET A 119 -13.79 -6.03 9.91
CA MET A 119 -14.90 -6.89 9.45
C MET A 119 -15.78 -7.41 10.58
N ALA A 120 -15.31 -7.40 11.83
CA ALA A 120 -16.11 -7.76 13.00
C ALA A 120 -17.17 -6.72 13.36
N LEU A 121 -17.16 -5.52 12.77
CA LEU A 121 -18.21 -4.53 12.96
C LEU A 121 -19.49 -4.97 12.24
N THR A 122 -20.61 -4.99 12.96
CA THR A 122 -21.91 -5.49 12.47
C THR A 122 -22.36 -4.86 11.16
N GLU A 123 -22.03 -3.59 10.91
CA GLU A 123 -22.39 -2.85 9.69
C GLU A 123 -21.54 -3.25 8.47
N CYS A 124 -20.33 -3.78 8.66
CA CYS A 124 -19.50 -4.29 7.57
C CYS A 124 -19.94 -5.68 7.10
N ILE A 125 -20.55 -6.49 7.98
CA ILE A 125 -21.09 -7.83 7.65
C ILE A 125 -22.44 -7.73 6.93
N ALA A 126 -23.21 -6.67 7.20
CA ALA A 126 -24.57 -6.51 6.66
C ALA A 126 -24.64 -6.10 5.18
N GLY A 127 -23.50 -5.85 4.51
CA GLY A 127 -23.44 -5.51 3.08
C GLY A 127 -23.77 -6.67 2.13
N GLU A 128 -23.94 -7.90 2.63
CA GLU A 128 -24.34 -9.08 1.84
C GLU A 128 -25.83 -9.45 1.99
N VAL A 129 -26.65 -8.65 2.70
CA VAL A 129 -28.07 -8.97 2.93
C VAL A 129 -28.99 -7.94 2.27
N ASP A 130 -28.86 -7.76 0.96
CA ASP A 130 -29.99 -7.31 0.12
C ASP A 130 -29.74 -7.74 -1.34
N GLN A 131 -30.18 -8.97 -1.65
CA GLN A 131 -30.52 -9.45 -3.00
C GLN A 131 -31.95 -9.96 -2.98
#